data_AF-A0A0T5PIG7-F1
#
_entry.id   AF-A0A0T5PIG7-F1
#
_cell.length_a   1.000
_cell.length_b   1.000
_cell.length_c   1.000
_cell.angle_alpha   90.00
_cell.angle_beta   90.00
_cell.angle_gamma   90.00
#
_symmetry.space_group_name_H-M   'P 1'
#
loop_
_entity.id
_entity.type
_entity.pdbx_description
1 polymer ?
#
loop_
_entity_poly.entity_id
_entity_poly.type
_entity_poly.pdbx_seq_one_letter_code
_entity_poly.pdbx_strand_id
1 'polypeptide(L)'
;MQKSDKLLLVFANAVKAGGGIHSAAELAFMLGEPYTPAFTKFLADRVKKGQLRRVAKGLYESVLTPPEPETAIYKIIKKLRSDELSYISLESQLSHTGEISQVMMDRVTVVTKGRSGTFATPYGVIEFTHTKRPVEQLVANLYFDPDIKMYRANTEQALTDLKYCQRNLHMLEHE
;
A
#
# COMPACT_ATOMS: atom_id res chain seq x y z
N MET A 1 12.87 17.90 25.22
CA MET A 1 12.94 17.11 23.97
C MET A 1 12.36 17.94 22.84
N GLN A 2 13.13 18.20 21.77
CA GLN A 2 12.62 18.98 20.63
C GLN A 2 11.54 18.17 19.88
N LYS A 3 10.66 18.86 19.15
CA LYS A 3 9.57 18.20 18.39
C LYS A 3 10.09 17.18 17.38
N SER A 4 11.26 17.42 16.80
CA SER A 4 11.96 16.46 15.92
C SER A 4 12.34 15.16 16.63
N ASP A 5 12.83 15.27 17.86
CA ASP A 5 13.26 14.10 18.64
C ASP A 5 12.05 13.26 19.06
N LYS A 6 10.95 13.94 19.44
CA LYS A 6 9.66 13.29 19.70
C LYS A 6 9.16 12.52 18.47
N LEU A 7 9.27 13.11 17.29
CA LEU A 7 8.86 12.49 16.03
C LEU A 7 9.67 11.22 15.75
N LEU A 8 11.00 11.26 15.92
CA LEU A 8 11.85 10.08 15.73
C LEU A 8 11.53 8.98 16.75
N LEU A 9 11.26 9.36 18.01
CA LEU A 9 10.84 8.42 19.05
C LEU A 9 9.48 7.77 18.72
N VAL A 10 8.52 8.54 18.20
CA VAL A 10 7.22 8.03 17.73
C VAL A 10 7.42 6.96 16.66
N PHE A 11 8.27 7.22 15.65
CA PHE A 11 8.56 6.21 14.63
C PHE A 11 9.24 4.97 15.22
N ALA A 12 10.27 5.13 16.05
CA ALA A 12 10.98 4.01 16.65
C ALA A 12 10.06 3.12 17.50
N ASN A 13 9.09 3.71 18.21
CA ASN A 13 8.10 2.96 18.97
C ASN A 13 7.05 2.31 18.06
N ALA A 14 6.62 2.99 17.00
CA ALA A 14 5.63 2.45 16.07
C ALA A 14 6.15 1.25 15.28
N VAL A 15 7.43 1.24 14.91
CA VAL A 15 8.08 0.08 14.25
C VAL A 15 8.00 -1.17 15.12
N LYS A 16 8.22 -1.05 16.44
CA LYS A 16 8.09 -2.17 17.40
C LYS A 16 6.67 -2.76 17.44
N ALA A 17 5.65 -1.97 17.11
CA ALA A 17 4.26 -2.40 17.03
C ALA A 17 3.86 -2.91 15.62
N GLY A 18 4.83 -3.16 14.73
CA GLY A 18 4.60 -3.56 13.34
C GLY A 18 4.23 -2.40 12.39
N GLY A 19 4.24 -1.16 12.89
CA GLY A 19 4.10 0.08 12.13
C GLY A 19 5.36 0.46 11.35
N GLY A 20 5.38 1.66 10.76
CA GLY A 20 6.54 2.17 10.01
C GLY A 20 6.17 3.17 8.92
N ILE A 21 4.95 3.07 8.38
CA ILE A 21 4.37 4.05 7.46
C ILE A 21 3.14 4.67 8.12
N HIS A 22 3.15 6.00 8.21
CA HIS A 22 2.14 6.76 8.92
C HIS A 22 1.61 7.92 8.10
N SER A 23 0.32 8.19 8.24
CA SER A 23 -0.29 9.39 7.66
C SER A 23 0.12 10.64 8.45
N ALA A 24 0.02 11.81 7.82
CA ALA A 24 0.22 13.08 8.53
C ALA A 24 -0.72 13.23 9.74
N ALA A 25 -1.96 12.76 9.63
CA ALA A 25 -2.93 12.80 10.71
C ALA A 25 -2.55 11.87 11.87
N GLU A 26 -2.06 10.67 11.58
CA GLU A 26 -1.56 9.73 12.59
C GLU A 26 -0.34 10.28 13.32
N LEU A 27 0.60 10.89 12.58
CA LEU A 27 1.76 11.54 13.20
C LEU A 27 1.38 12.72 14.08
N ALA A 28 0.39 13.51 13.67
CA ALA A 28 -0.14 14.59 14.49
C ALA A 28 -0.74 14.04 15.79
N PHE A 29 -1.59 13.01 15.68
CA PHE A 29 -2.18 12.33 16.82
C PHE A 29 -1.13 11.74 17.78
N MET A 30 -0.17 10.97 17.27
CA MET A 30 0.89 10.35 18.07
C MET A 30 1.81 11.37 18.75
N LEU A 31 1.93 12.58 18.18
CA LEU A 31 2.69 13.68 18.79
C LEU A 31 1.86 14.54 19.76
N GLY A 32 0.55 14.31 19.88
CA GLY A 32 -0.35 15.18 20.63
C GLY A 32 -0.47 16.58 20.02
N GLU A 33 -0.39 16.68 18.69
CA GLU A 33 -0.35 17.92 17.92
C GLU A 33 -1.59 18.03 17.03
N PRO A 34 -2.13 19.23 16.79
CA PRO A 34 -3.26 19.40 15.88
C PRO A 34 -2.80 19.20 14.43
N TYR A 35 -3.61 18.49 13.64
CA TYR A 35 -3.37 18.33 12.22
C TYR A 35 -3.69 19.64 11.47
N THR A 36 -2.65 20.41 11.18
CA THR A 36 -2.75 21.77 10.59
C THR A 36 -1.80 21.95 9.40
N PRO A 37 -1.97 23.01 8.58
CA PRO A 37 -1.00 23.36 7.55
C PRO A 37 0.42 23.57 8.09
N ALA A 38 0.55 24.12 9.30
CA ALA A 38 1.83 24.28 9.98
C ALA A 38 2.47 22.92 10.33
N PHE A 39 1.67 21.93 10.75
CA PHE A 39 2.14 20.57 10.99
C PHE A 39 2.60 19.89 9.69
N THR A 40 1.83 20.02 8.60
CA THR A 40 2.23 19.51 7.28
C THR A 40 3.53 20.16 6.79
N LYS A 41 3.71 21.47 7.00
CA LYS A 41 4.97 22.17 6.71
C LYS A 41 6.12 21.63 7.56
N PHE A 42 5.90 21.42 8.86
CA PHE A 42 6.88 20.78 9.73
C PHE A 42 7.34 19.43 9.18
N LEU A 43 6.42 18.54 8.78
CA LEU A 43 6.77 17.26 8.16
C LEU A 43 7.55 17.43 6.84
N ALA A 44 7.17 18.38 5.99
CA ALA A 44 7.90 18.68 4.77
C ALA A 44 9.35 19.15 5.05
N ASP A 45 9.54 19.97 6.09
CA ASP A 45 10.88 20.38 6.51
C ASP A 45 11.70 19.21 7.06
N ARG A 46 11.06 18.23 7.72
CA ARG A 46 11.73 17.00 8.16
C ARG A 46 12.16 16.12 6.99
N VAL A 47 11.35 16.06 5.94
CA VAL A 47 11.72 15.39 4.67
C VAL A 47 12.92 16.07 4.02
N LYS A 48 12.91 17.41 3.92
CA LYS A 48 14.06 18.17 3.36
C LYS A 48 15.36 17.96 4.14
N LYS A 49 15.26 17.72 5.45
CA LYS A 49 16.40 17.42 6.32
C LYS A 49 16.83 15.94 6.31
N GLY A 50 16.20 15.09 5.49
CA GLY A 50 16.53 13.67 5.38
C GLY A 50 16.12 12.83 6.59
N GLN A 51 15.29 13.36 7.49
CA GLN A 51 14.85 12.64 8.69
C GLN A 51 13.65 11.74 8.41
N LEU A 52 12.80 12.16 7.45
CA LEU A 52 11.67 11.40 6.96
C LEU A 52 11.78 11.17 5.45
N ARG A 53 11.18 10.09 4.98
CA ARG A 53 10.89 9.89 3.56
C ARG A 53 9.38 9.95 3.35
N ARG A 54 8.96 10.67 2.31
CA ARG A 54 7.56 10.68 1.87
C ARG A 54 7.38 9.52 0.88
N VAL A 55 6.62 8.51 1.27
CA VAL A 55 6.41 7.29 0.45
C VAL A 55 5.24 7.42 -0.51
N ALA A 56 4.26 8.25 -0.17
CA ALA A 56 3.17 8.67 -1.05
C ALA A 56 2.58 10.00 -0.54
N LYS A 57 1.60 10.57 -1.24
CA LYS A 57 0.97 11.83 -0.83
C LYS A 57 0.35 11.70 0.57
N GLY A 58 0.98 12.36 1.56
CA GLY A 58 0.50 12.41 2.94
C GLY A 58 0.92 11.22 3.80
N LEU A 59 1.74 10.32 3.26
CA LEU A 59 2.28 9.15 3.96
C LEU A 59 3.80 9.29 4.10
N TYR A 60 4.29 8.97 5.29
CA TYR A 60 5.67 9.19 5.70
C TYR A 60 6.21 7.98 6.44
N GLU A 61 7.52 7.81 6.35
CA GLU A 61 8.28 6.86 7.15
C GLU A 61 9.57 7.51 7.69
N SER A 62 10.16 6.85 8.68
CA SER A 62 11.48 7.21 9.19
C SER A 62 12.57 6.70 8.26
N VAL A 63 13.57 7.55 7.98
CA VAL A 63 14.79 7.11 7.28
C VAL A 63 15.70 6.30 8.21
N LEU A 64 15.61 6.54 9.53
CA LEU A 64 16.44 5.85 10.53
C LEU A 64 15.91 4.47 10.90
N THR A 65 14.59 4.32 10.87
CA THR A 65 13.88 3.08 11.25
C THR A 65 12.82 2.79 10.19
N PRO A 66 13.23 2.47 8.94
CA PRO A 66 12.28 2.18 7.88
C PRO A 66 11.51 0.89 8.17
N PRO A 67 10.30 0.72 7.61
CA PRO A 67 9.60 -0.56 7.66
C PRO A 67 10.36 -1.65 6.89
N GLU A 68 10.09 -2.91 7.24
CA GLU A 68 10.56 -4.08 6.48
C GLU A 68 10.23 -3.94 4.99
N PRO A 69 11.24 -3.96 4.08
CA PRO A 69 11.04 -3.69 2.66
C PRO A 69 10.01 -4.58 1.99
N GLU A 70 9.99 -5.88 2.35
CA GLU A 70 9.09 -6.89 1.77
C GLU A 70 7.61 -6.61 2.03
N THR A 71 7.29 -5.95 3.15
CA THR A 71 5.91 -5.66 3.55
C THR A 71 5.53 -4.18 3.38
N ALA A 72 6.50 -3.30 3.14
CA ALA A 72 6.32 -1.87 3.12
C ALA A 72 5.30 -1.42 2.07
N ILE A 73 5.39 -1.94 0.84
CA ILE A 73 4.45 -1.61 -0.24
C ILE A 73 2.99 -1.93 0.15
N TYR A 74 2.75 -3.08 0.79
CA TYR A 74 1.42 -3.47 1.26
C TYR A 74 0.90 -2.59 2.40
N LYS A 75 1.80 -2.11 3.28
CA LYS A 75 1.44 -1.09 4.29
C LYS A 75 1.02 0.22 3.61
N ILE A 76 1.70 0.66 2.54
CA ILE A 76 1.30 1.85 1.77
C ILE A 76 -0.06 1.65 1.12
N ILE A 77 -0.29 0.50 0.46
CA ILE A 77 -1.55 0.16 -0.19
C ILE A 77 -2.73 0.34 0.77
N LYS A 78 -2.62 -0.25 1.97
CA LYS A 78 -3.66 -0.16 3.01
C LYS A 78 -3.90 1.26 3.51
N LYS A 79 -2.88 2.12 3.54
CA LYS A 79 -3.03 3.52 3.95
C LYS A 79 -3.61 4.40 2.85
N LEU A 80 -3.33 4.10 1.57
CA LEU A 80 -3.89 4.85 0.43
C LEU A 80 -5.38 4.60 0.20
N ARG A 81 -5.88 3.46 0.68
CA ARG A 81 -7.28 3.00 0.53
C ARG A 81 -7.81 2.42 1.84
N SER A 82 -7.58 3.08 2.97
CA SER A 82 -7.99 2.59 4.30
C SER A 82 -9.49 2.40 4.46
N ASP A 83 -10.27 3.17 3.71
CA ASP A 83 -11.72 3.25 3.86
C ASP A 83 -12.46 2.46 2.77
N GLU A 84 -11.72 1.73 1.93
CA GLU A 84 -12.23 1.07 0.73
C GLU A 84 -11.75 -0.37 0.66
N LEU A 85 -12.63 -1.30 0.28
CA LEU A 85 -12.21 -2.67 -0.01
C LEU A 85 -11.17 -2.66 -1.12
N SER A 86 -10.00 -3.23 -0.83
CA SER A 86 -8.89 -3.39 -1.77
C SER A 86 -8.24 -4.76 -1.58
N TYR A 87 -7.89 -5.42 -2.67
CA TYR A 87 -7.29 -6.76 -2.65
C TYR A 87 -6.28 -6.93 -3.79
N ILE A 88 -5.24 -7.74 -3.57
CA ILE A 88 -4.27 -8.08 -4.62
C ILE A 88 -4.95 -9.00 -5.64
N SER A 89 -4.84 -8.68 -6.92
CA SER A 89 -5.48 -9.42 -8.02
C SER A 89 -4.63 -9.28 -9.29
N LEU A 90 -5.23 -9.56 -10.46
CA LEU A 90 -4.62 -9.37 -11.78
C LEU A 90 -3.24 -10.06 -11.88
N GLU A 91 -2.29 -9.41 -12.57
CA GLU A 91 -0.95 -9.95 -12.83
C GLU A 91 -0.20 -10.29 -11.52
N SER A 92 -0.35 -9.50 -10.46
CA SER A 92 0.37 -9.74 -9.21
C SER A 92 -0.12 -10.98 -8.47
N GLN A 93 -1.41 -11.29 -8.55
CA GLN A 93 -1.92 -12.52 -7.96
C GLN A 93 -1.61 -13.74 -8.85
N LEU A 94 -1.75 -13.61 -10.16
CA LEU A 94 -1.46 -14.70 -11.10
C LEU A 94 0.02 -15.08 -11.09
N SER A 95 0.91 -14.09 -10.94
CA SER A 95 2.34 -14.36 -10.75
C SER A 95 2.60 -15.07 -9.42
N HIS A 96 1.90 -14.67 -8.35
CA HIS A 96 2.02 -15.31 -7.04
C HIS A 96 1.55 -16.77 -7.05
N THR A 97 0.54 -17.11 -7.85
CA THR A 97 0.03 -18.49 -7.98
C THR A 97 0.70 -19.30 -9.08
N GLY A 98 1.65 -18.73 -9.83
CA GLY A 98 2.38 -19.41 -10.91
C GLY A 98 1.62 -19.54 -12.23
N GLU A 99 0.56 -18.77 -12.45
CA GLU A 99 -0.22 -18.78 -13.71
C GLU A 99 0.43 -17.94 -14.81
N ILE A 100 1.34 -17.02 -14.42
CA ILE A 100 2.19 -16.27 -15.35
C ILE A 100 3.66 -16.35 -14.89
N SER A 101 4.55 -16.68 -15.83
CA SER A 101 6.01 -16.68 -15.62
C SER A 101 6.57 -15.27 -15.44
N GLN A 102 5.89 -14.25 -15.96
CA GLN A 102 6.37 -12.87 -15.93
C GLN A 102 6.08 -12.24 -14.56
N VAL A 103 7.13 -12.08 -13.76
CA VAL A 103 7.06 -11.20 -12.59
C VAL A 103 6.97 -9.77 -13.09
N MET A 104 5.88 -9.07 -12.77
CA MET A 104 5.79 -7.63 -12.95
C MET A 104 6.82 -6.97 -12.03
N MET A 105 8.03 -6.77 -12.55
CA MET A 105 9.12 -6.14 -11.81
C MET A 105 8.64 -4.78 -11.30
N ASP A 106 8.79 -4.59 -9.98
CA ASP A 106 8.50 -3.32 -9.31
C ASP A 106 7.03 -2.84 -9.40
N ARG A 107 6.06 -3.74 -9.62
CA ARG A 107 4.63 -3.36 -9.64
C ARG A 107 3.73 -4.32 -8.89
N VAL A 108 2.89 -3.76 -8.03
CA VAL A 108 1.79 -4.45 -7.36
C VAL A 108 0.46 -3.96 -7.92
N THR A 109 -0.33 -4.88 -8.44
CA THR A 109 -1.66 -4.65 -9.00
C THR A 109 -2.73 -4.99 -7.97
N VAL A 110 -3.65 -4.04 -7.79
CA VAL A 110 -4.64 -4.05 -6.71
C VAL A 110 -5.99 -3.69 -7.31
N VAL A 111 -7.01 -4.50 -7.06
CA VAL A 111 -8.39 -4.13 -7.36
C VAL A 111 -9.00 -3.45 -6.15
N THR A 112 -9.79 -2.39 -6.36
CA THR A 112 -10.36 -1.58 -5.28
C THR A 112 -11.79 -1.12 -5.59
N LYS A 113 -12.59 -0.90 -4.54
CA LYS A 113 -13.88 -0.19 -4.62
C LYS A 113 -13.71 1.33 -4.68
N GLY A 114 -12.54 1.85 -4.26
CA GLY A 114 -12.18 3.25 -4.40
C GLY A 114 -11.77 3.63 -5.84
N ARG A 115 -11.21 4.83 -6.00
CA ARG A 115 -10.76 5.33 -7.31
C ARG A 115 -9.54 4.58 -7.83
N SER A 116 -9.47 4.36 -9.14
CA SER A 116 -8.24 3.93 -9.81
C SER A 116 -7.11 4.95 -9.61
N GLY A 117 -5.87 4.49 -9.75
CA GLY A 117 -4.71 5.37 -9.74
C GLY A 117 -3.39 4.63 -9.54
N THR A 118 -2.32 5.24 -10.04
CA THR A 118 -0.96 4.70 -9.96
C THR A 118 -0.11 5.54 -9.01
N PHE A 119 0.61 4.88 -8.11
CA PHE A 119 1.43 5.52 -7.10
C PHE A 119 2.84 4.95 -7.17
N ALA A 120 3.79 5.74 -7.65
CA ALA A 120 5.21 5.42 -7.54
C ALA A 120 5.65 5.62 -6.08
N THR A 121 6.27 4.61 -5.50
CA THR A 121 6.80 4.63 -4.13
C THR A 121 8.26 4.18 -4.14
N PRO A 122 9.03 4.41 -3.06
CA PRO A 122 10.37 3.85 -2.93
C PRO A 122 10.44 2.31 -2.88
N TYR A 123 9.28 1.64 -2.79
CA TYR A 123 9.13 0.18 -2.72
C TYR A 123 8.48 -0.40 -3.98
N GLY A 124 8.38 0.41 -5.04
CA GLY A 124 7.76 0.08 -6.30
C GLY A 124 6.45 0.78 -6.57
N VAL A 125 5.81 0.39 -7.67
CA VAL A 125 4.61 1.01 -8.21
C VAL A 125 3.38 0.26 -7.71
N ILE A 126 2.46 0.99 -7.09
CA ILE A 126 1.13 0.49 -6.75
C ILE A 126 0.17 0.92 -7.84
N GLU A 127 -0.55 -0.03 -8.42
CA GLU A 127 -1.58 0.24 -9.41
C GLU A 127 -2.96 -0.21 -8.90
N PHE A 128 -3.80 0.76 -8.59
CA PHE A 128 -5.19 0.52 -8.24
C PHE A 128 -6.09 0.54 -9.47
N THR A 129 -6.85 -0.53 -9.66
CA THR A 129 -7.91 -0.62 -10.66
C THR A 129 -9.28 -0.67 -9.97
N HIS A 130 -10.13 0.32 -10.25
CA HIS A 130 -11.48 0.35 -9.73
C HIS A 130 -12.33 -0.78 -10.34
N THR A 131 -13.07 -1.49 -9.49
CA THR A 131 -14.07 -2.46 -9.93
C THR A 131 -15.49 -1.99 -9.62
N LYS A 132 -16.35 -2.05 -10.65
CA LYS A 132 -17.80 -1.82 -10.49
C LYS A 132 -18.54 -3.04 -9.97
N ARG A 133 -17.87 -4.20 -9.87
CA ARG A 133 -18.49 -5.44 -9.40
C ARG A 133 -19.02 -5.28 -7.96
N PRO A 134 -20.20 -5.83 -7.64
CA PRO A 134 -20.74 -5.84 -6.27
C PRO A 134 -19.80 -6.56 -5.32
N VAL A 135 -19.72 -6.09 -4.07
CA VAL A 135 -18.81 -6.64 -3.06
C VAL A 135 -19.15 -8.10 -2.75
N GLU A 136 -20.44 -8.43 -2.75
CA GLU A 136 -20.99 -9.75 -2.48
C GLU A 136 -20.48 -10.81 -3.48
N GLN A 137 -20.22 -10.39 -4.73
CA GLN A 137 -19.67 -11.25 -5.78
C GLN A 137 -18.15 -11.41 -5.67
N LEU A 138 -17.47 -10.51 -4.98
CA LEU A 138 -16.02 -10.52 -4.84
C LEU A 138 -15.61 -11.33 -3.61
N VAL A 139 -16.24 -11.08 -2.45
CA VAL A 139 -15.82 -11.61 -1.14
C VAL A 139 -15.73 -13.13 -1.12
N ALA A 140 -16.61 -13.84 -1.82
CA ALA A 140 -16.59 -15.30 -1.90
C ALA A 140 -15.28 -15.86 -2.49
N ASN A 141 -14.57 -15.07 -3.28
CA ASN A 141 -13.33 -15.45 -3.95
C ASN A 141 -12.10 -14.71 -3.41
N LEU A 142 -12.22 -14.05 -2.25
CA LEU A 142 -11.10 -13.40 -1.57
C LEU A 142 -10.66 -14.24 -0.38
N TYR A 143 -9.35 -14.33 -0.17
CA TYR A 143 -8.76 -14.90 1.04
C TYR A 143 -7.84 -13.88 1.70
N PHE A 144 -7.74 -13.94 3.03
CA PHE A 144 -6.82 -13.08 3.77
C PHE A 144 -5.43 -13.70 3.78
N ASP A 145 -4.43 -12.98 3.27
CA ASP A 145 -3.03 -13.36 3.36
C ASP A 145 -2.42 -12.78 4.66
N PRO A 146 -2.05 -13.63 5.63
CA PRO A 146 -1.51 -13.18 6.92
C PRO A 146 -0.12 -12.53 6.81
N ASP A 147 0.66 -12.84 5.77
CA ASP A 147 2.04 -12.37 5.61
C ASP A 147 2.06 -10.88 5.23
N ILE A 148 1.21 -10.50 4.27
CA ILE A 148 1.05 -9.10 3.84
C ILE A 148 -0.05 -8.37 4.62
N LYS A 149 -0.83 -9.11 5.42
CA LYS A 149 -2.01 -8.65 6.18
C LYS A 149 -2.99 -7.90 5.28
N MET A 150 -3.37 -8.51 4.17
CA MET A 150 -4.26 -7.94 3.16
C MET A 150 -4.99 -9.06 2.41
N TYR A 151 -6.14 -8.76 1.82
CA TYR A 151 -6.87 -9.72 0.98
C TYR A 151 -6.17 -9.93 -0.37
N ARG A 152 -6.25 -11.16 -0.86
CA ARG A 152 -5.91 -11.59 -2.22
C ARG A 152 -7.13 -12.20 -2.88
N ALA A 153 -7.23 -12.07 -4.21
CA ALA A 153 -8.14 -12.88 -5.00
C ALA A 153 -7.61 -14.33 -5.07
N ASN A 154 -8.51 -15.32 -5.13
CA ASN A 154 -8.14 -16.64 -5.63
C ASN A 154 -7.81 -16.55 -7.14
N THR A 155 -7.25 -17.62 -7.70
CA THR A 155 -6.83 -17.67 -9.11
C THR A 155 -7.97 -17.36 -10.08
N GLU A 156 -9.15 -17.97 -9.88
CA GLU A 156 -10.33 -17.76 -10.74
C GLU A 156 -10.77 -16.30 -10.78
N GLN A 157 -10.80 -15.65 -9.61
CA GLN A 157 -11.16 -14.25 -9.49
C GLN A 157 -10.10 -13.33 -10.06
N ALA A 158 -8.81 -13.66 -9.93
CA ALA A 158 -7.73 -12.91 -10.57
C ALA A 158 -7.81 -12.97 -12.10
N LEU A 159 -8.09 -14.14 -12.68
CA LEU A 159 -8.35 -14.31 -14.12
C LEU A 159 -9.59 -13.51 -14.57
N THR A 160 -10.66 -13.57 -13.77
CA THR A 160 -11.89 -12.82 -14.06
C THR A 160 -11.64 -11.32 -14.04
N ASP A 161 -10.89 -10.83 -13.05
CA ASP A 161 -10.50 -9.43 -12.97
C ASP A 161 -9.62 -9.02 -14.16
N LEU A 162 -8.70 -9.89 -14.59
CA LEU A 162 -7.80 -9.65 -15.73
C LEU A 162 -8.60 -9.48 -17.03
N LYS A 163 -9.57 -10.38 -17.28
CA LYS A 163 -10.52 -10.29 -18.41
C LYS A 163 -11.39 -9.04 -18.33
N TYR A 164 -11.95 -8.75 -17.16
CA TYR A 164 -12.83 -7.60 -16.96
C TYR A 164 -12.10 -6.27 -17.17
N CYS A 165 -10.84 -6.19 -16.74
CA CYS A 165 -10.00 -5.02 -16.91
C CYS A 165 -9.35 -4.94 -18.30
N GLN A 166 -9.68 -5.86 -19.23
CA GLN A 166 -9.15 -5.92 -20.59
C GLN A 166 -7.61 -5.91 -20.65
N ARG A 167 -6.99 -6.66 -19.73
CA ARG A 167 -5.53 -6.85 -19.68
C ARG A 167 -5.07 -7.88 -20.70
N ASN A 168 -3.76 -7.94 -20.93
CA ASN A 168 -3.17 -8.92 -21.85
C ASN A 168 -3.25 -10.34 -21.28
N LEU A 169 -3.94 -11.24 -21.99
CA LEU A 169 -4.12 -12.65 -21.61
C LEU A 169 -3.00 -13.57 -22.12
N HIS A 170 -2.24 -13.14 -23.13
CA HIS A 170 -1.17 -13.95 -23.75
C HIS A 170 0.02 -14.26 -22.82
N MET A 171 -0.01 -13.76 -21.58
CA MET A 171 1.02 -14.02 -20.56
C MET A 171 0.72 -15.29 -19.74
N LEU A 172 -0.48 -15.87 -19.88
CA LEU A 172 -0.91 -17.07 -19.16
C LEU A 172 -0.18 -18.32 -19.66
N GLU A 173 0.30 -19.15 -18.75
CA GLU A 173 1.02 -20.40 -19.08
C GLU A 173 0.11 -21.53 -19.55
N HIS A 174 -1.18 -21.43 -19.23
CA HIS A 174 -2.19 -22.45 -19.49
C HIS A 174 -3.42 -21.80 -20.17
N GLU A 175 -3.27 -21.42 -21.44
CA GLU A 175 -4.40 -21.14 -22.36
C GLU A 175 -4.57 -22.25 -23.40
#